data_AF-A0A7S2PJP1-F1
#
_entry.id   AF-A0A7S2PJP1-F1
#
_cell.length_a   1.000
_cell.length_b   1.000
_cell.length_c   1.000
_cell.angle_alpha   90.00
_cell.angle_beta   90.00
_cell.angle_gamma   90.00
#
_symmetry.space_group_name_H-M   'P 1'
#
loop_
_entity.id
_entity.type
_entity.pdbx_description
1 polymer ?
#
loop_
_entity_poly.entity_id
_entity_poly.type
_entity_poly.pdbx_seq_one_letter_code
_entity_poly.pdbx_strand_id
1 'polypeptide(L)'
;GPPELALHLDCEDTVLLERILARGGLTAREAKLAEEEGKDEGEAKAVRADDNIHTAISRLKNYHKHHRSTMDWLKKIKVPIVEIDCSGSKEEVWQQLMAIGRLMRPAVKLPSAAAPTSSATGGDKSVSEDMQWIA
;
A
#
# COMPACT_ATOMS: atom_id res chain seq x y z
N GLY A 1 16.34 0.33 -13.99
CA GLY A 1 16.34 1.53 -14.83
C GLY A 1 15.93 2.74 -14.00
N PRO A 2 16.00 3.96 -14.53
CA PRO A 2 15.42 5.13 -13.87
C PRO A 2 13.89 4.95 -13.73
N PRO A 3 13.27 5.42 -12.64
CA PRO A 3 11.83 5.35 -12.49
C PRO A 3 11.13 6.25 -13.52
N GLU A 4 9.99 5.81 -14.04
CA GLU A 4 9.22 6.56 -15.04
C GLU A 4 8.32 7.64 -14.42
N LEU A 5 7.95 7.46 -13.15
CA LEU A 5 7.09 8.34 -12.37
C LEU A 5 7.38 8.15 -10.88
N ALA A 6 7.27 9.22 -10.10
CA ALA A 6 7.15 9.14 -8.65
C ALA A 6 5.81 9.72 -8.18
N LEU A 7 5.17 9.04 -7.21
CA LEU A 7 4.00 9.55 -6.51
C LEU A 7 4.43 10.02 -5.12
N HIS A 8 4.17 11.29 -4.81
CA HIS A 8 4.45 11.88 -3.51
C HIS A 8 3.15 12.09 -2.76
N LEU A 9 2.94 11.32 -1.70
CA LEU A 9 1.79 11.44 -0.81
C LEU A 9 2.11 12.54 0.22
N ASP A 10 1.55 13.72 0.02
CA ASP A 10 1.77 14.85 0.92
C ASP A 10 0.67 14.93 1.96
N CYS A 11 1.06 15.14 3.22
CA CYS A 11 0.14 15.22 4.34
C CYS A 11 0.82 15.98 5.49
N GLU A 12 0.06 16.82 6.16
CA GLU A 12 0.58 17.58 7.29
C GLU A 12 0.95 16.64 8.47
N ASP A 13 2.09 16.92 9.11
CA ASP A 13 2.59 16.14 10.25
C ASP A 13 1.57 16.02 11.39
N THR A 14 0.76 17.06 11.61
CA THR A 14 -0.32 17.09 12.62
C THR A 14 -1.39 16.03 12.31
N VAL A 15 -1.84 15.97 11.06
CA VAL A 15 -2.82 14.97 10.58
C VAL A 15 -2.24 13.56 10.67
N LEU A 16 -0.96 13.37 10.33
CA LEU A 16 -0.28 12.08 10.47
C LEU A 16 -0.18 11.65 11.94
N LEU A 17 0.15 12.56 12.85
CA LEU A 17 0.21 12.29 14.28
C LEU A 17 -1.16 11.88 14.82
N GLU A 18 -2.21 12.62 14.49
CA GLU A 18 -3.58 12.30 14.89
C GLU A 18 -3.99 10.90 14.42
N ARG A 19 -3.69 10.54 13.17
CA ARG A 19 -4.00 9.22 12.61
C ARG A 19 -3.24 8.09 13.30
N ILE A 20 -1.96 8.30 13.63
CA ILE A 20 -1.15 7.30 14.34
C ILE A 20 -1.71 7.07 15.75
N LEU A 21 -2.07 8.15 16.46
CA LEU A 21 -2.63 8.07 17.81
C LEU A 21 -4.03 7.47 17.82
N ALA A 22 -4.89 7.86 16.87
CA ALA A 22 -6.22 7.30 16.71
C ALA A 22 -6.16 5.79 16.44
N ARG A 23 -5.17 5.33 15.66
CA ARG A 23 -4.93 3.89 15.42
C ARG A 23 -4.50 3.16 16.69
N GLY A 24 -3.62 3.75 17.50
CA GLY A 24 -3.26 3.21 18.81
C GLY A 24 -4.46 3.10 19.76
N GLY A 25 -5.36 4.10 19.74
CA GLY A 25 -6.60 4.08 20.52
C GLY A 25 -7.63 3.06 20.03
N LEU A 26 -7.80 2.91 18.71
CA LEU A 26 -8.69 1.92 18.10
C LEU A 26 -8.22 0.50 18.41
N THR A 27 -6.93 0.22 18.28
CA THR A 27 -6.37 -1.10 18.64
C THR A 27 -6.53 -1.40 20.14
N ALA A 28 -6.40 -0.40 21.02
CA ALA A 28 -6.65 -0.58 22.46
C ALA A 28 -8.13 -0.85 22.78
N ARG A 29 -9.06 -0.23 22.06
CA ARG A 29 -10.50 -0.47 22.24
C ARG A 29 -10.91 -1.84 21.69
N GLU A 30 -10.41 -2.22 20.52
CA GLU A 30 -10.64 -3.54 19.91
C GLU A 30 -10.09 -4.67 20.79
N ALA A 31 -8.92 -4.47 21.40
CA ALA A 31 -8.34 -5.43 22.36
C ALA A 31 -9.22 -5.63 23.60
N LYS A 32 -9.73 -4.54 24.21
CA LYS A 32 -10.65 -4.64 25.36
C LYS A 32 -11.95 -5.36 25.04
N LEU A 33 -12.52 -5.10 23.86
CA LEU A 33 -13.73 -5.79 23.41
C LEU A 33 -13.48 -7.28 23.15
N ALA A 34 -12.31 -7.64 22.62
CA ALA A 34 -11.94 -9.04 22.43
C ALA A 34 -11.76 -9.80 23.76
N GLU A 35 -11.17 -9.15 24.78
CA GLU A 35 -11.06 -9.68 26.15
C GLU A 35 -12.43 -9.89 26.81
N GLU A 36 -13.36 -8.92 26.66
CA GLU A 36 -14.73 -9.02 27.21
C GLU A 36 -15.58 -10.07 26.49
N GLU A 37 -15.38 -10.28 25.18
CA GLU A 37 -16.11 -11.27 24.38
C GLU A 37 -15.53 -12.70 24.49
N GLY A 38 -14.46 -12.92 25.25
CA GLY A 38 -13.84 -14.24 25.43
C GLY A 38 -13.36 -14.87 24.12
N LYS A 39 -13.07 -14.05 23.10
CA LYS A 39 -12.53 -14.52 21.81
C LYS A 39 -11.04 -14.79 21.97
N ASP A 40 -10.65 -15.97 21.52
CA ASP A 40 -9.33 -16.58 21.61
C ASP A 40 -8.17 -15.59 21.39
N GLU A 41 -7.13 -15.72 22.23
CA GLU A 41 -5.98 -14.80 22.40
C GLU A 41 -5.12 -14.59 21.12
N GLY A 42 -5.50 -15.22 20.00
CA GLY A 42 -4.79 -15.16 18.71
C GLY A 42 -5.20 -14.02 17.77
N GLU A 43 -6.36 -13.38 17.96
CA GLU A 43 -6.84 -12.27 17.10
C GLU A 43 -6.99 -10.92 17.83
N ALA A 44 -6.57 -10.82 19.10
CA ALA A 44 -6.34 -9.53 19.73
C ALA A 44 -5.20 -8.83 18.97
N LYS A 45 -5.57 -7.97 18.02
CA LYS A 45 -4.68 -7.14 17.21
C LYS A 45 -3.88 -6.28 18.18
N ALA A 46 -2.73 -6.80 18.62
CA ALA A 46 -1.93 -6.25 19.69
C ALA A 46 -1.80 -4.75 19.49
N VAL A 47 -2.21 -3.99 20.50
CA VAL A 47 -2.04 -2.54 20.53
C VAL A 47 -0.61 -2.27 20.12
N ARG A 48 -0.44 -1.64 18.96
CA ARG A 48 0.88 -1.40 18.39
C ARG A 48 1.64 -0.53 19.38
N ALA A 49 2.57 -1.12 20.11
CA ALA A 49 3.32 -0.45 21.18
C ALA A 49 4.08 0.80 20.66
N ASP A 50 4.24 0.88 19.34
CA ASP A 50 4.86 1.95 18.59
C ASP A 50 3.93 3.11 18.18
N ASP A 51 2.62 3.02 18.43
CA ASP A 51 1.64 4.09 18.15
C ASP A 51 1.53 5.07 19.34
N ASN A 52 2.67 5.53 19.85
CA ASN A 52 2.78 6.55 20.90
C ASN A 52 3.36 7.87 20.37
N ILE A 53 3.05 8.99 21.04
CA ILE A 53 3.41 10.35 20.60
C ILE A 53 4.91 10.48 20.33
N HIS A 54 5.75 10.00 21.24
CA HIS A 54 7.21 10.11 21.11
C HIS A 54 7.74 9.33 19.90
N THR A 55 7.24 8.12 19.67
CA THR A 55 7.65 7.28 18.54
C THR A 55 7.16 7.86 17.22
N ALA A 56 5.92 8.38 17.18
CA ALA A 56 5.37 9.02 16.00
C ALA A 56 6.17 10.27 15.59
N ILE A 57 6.53 11.13 16.54
CA ILE A 57 7.40 12.30 16.29
C ILE A 57 8.78 11.87 15.79
N SER A 58 9.38 10.85 16.42
CA SER A 58 10.70 10.34 16.01
C SER A 58 10.67 9.81 14.57
N ARG A 59 9.60 9.09 14.20
CA ARG A 59 9.38 8.58 12.84
C ARG A 59 9.24 9.72 11.82
N LEU A 60 8.45 10.74 12.12
CA LEU A 60 8.30 11.90 11.23
C LEU A 60 9.62 12.64 11.02
N LYS A 61 10.39 12.87 12.09
CA LYS A 61 11.73 13.47 11.98
C LYS A 61 12.67 12.65 11.10
N ASN A 62 12.66 11.33 11.27
CA ASN A 62 13.47 10.42 10.46
C ASN A 62 13.04 10.48 8.98
N TYR A 63 11.73 10.39 8.72
CA TYR A 63 11.18 10.56 7.38
C TYR A 63 11.66 11.86 6.73
N HIS A 64 11.46 13.01 7.37
CA HIS A 64 11.87 14.31 6.82
C HIS A 64 13.38 14.45 6.58
N LYS A 65 14.20 13.79 7.41
CA LYS A 65 15.66 13.78 7.26
C LYS A 65 16.10 13.08 5.98
N HIS A 66 15.49 11.95 5.65
CA HIS A 66 15.91 11.10 4.52
C HIS A 66 15.08 11.31 3.25
N HIS A 67 13.85 11.79 3.40
CA HIS A 67 12.92 12.07 2.30
C HIS A 67 13.47 13.12 1.33
N ARG A 68 14.02 14.23 1.86
CA ARG A 68 14.52 15.35 1.04
C ARG A 68 15.58 14.90 0.04
N SER A 69 16.56 14.10 0.47
CA SER A 69 17.61 13.60 -0.42
C SER A 69 17.07 12.75 -1.57
N THR A 70 16.02 11.96 -1.32
CA THR A 70 15.38 11.15 -2.36
C THR A 70 14.61 12.02 -3.35
N MET A 71 13.86 13.01 -2.87
CA MET A 71 13.12 13.94 -3.74
C MET A 71 14.05 14.79 -4.60
N ASP A 72 15.16 15.28 -4.04
CA ASP A 72 16.16 16.04 -4.78
C ASP A 72 16.81 15.18 -5.87
N TRP A 73 17.09 13.90 -5.57
CA TRP A 73 17.58 12.97 -6.57
C TRP A 73 16.58 12.76 -7.70
N LEU A 74 15.29 12.52 -7.40
CA LEU A 74 14.22 12.35 -8.40
C LEU A 74 14.07 13.59 -9.30
N LYS A 75 14.14 14.79 -8.72
CA LYS A 75 14.12 16.06 -9.47
C LYS A 75 15.34 16.19 -10.38
N LYS A 76 16.53 15.78 -9.92
CA LYS A 76 17.77 15.83 -10.69
C LYS A 76 17.73 14.92 -11.91
N ILE A 77 17.18 13.71 -11.77
CA ILE A 77 17.00 12.75 -12.87
C ILE A 77 15.77 13.05 -13.75
N LYS A 78 15.11 14.20 -13.53
CA LYS A 78 13.95 14.70 -14.30
C LYS A 78 12.77 13.73 -14.34
N VAL A 79 12.57 13.01 -13.25
CA VAL A 79 11.40 12.13 -13.10
C VAL A 79 10.17 12.98 -12.79
N PRO A 80 9.03 12.77 -13.48
CA PRO A 80 7.80 13.45 -13.14
C PRO A 80 7.34 13.01 -11.74
N ILE A 81 7.13 13.99 -10.86
CA ILE A 81 6.65 13.79 -9.50
C ILE A 81 5.21 14.31 -9.45
N VAL A 82 4.27 13.44 -9.11
CA VAL A 82 2.87 13.82 -8.88
C VAL A 82 2.62 13.89 -7.40
N GLU A 83 2.26 15.07 -6.92
CA GLU A 83 1.89 15.31 -5.53
C GLU A 83 0.40 14.99 -5.34
N ILE A 84 0.10 14.16 -4.35
CA ILE A 84 -1.23 13.69 -4.00
C ILE A 84 -1.50 14.16 -2.57
N ASP A 85 -2.55 14.97 -2.40
CA ASP A 85 -2.98 15.40 -1.07
C ASP A 85 -3.63 14.21 -0.35
N CYS A 86 -2.99 13.81 0.75
CA CYS A 86 -3.39 12.69 1.59
C CYS A 86 -4.04 13.11 2.92
N SER A 87 -4.34 14.40 3.08
CA SER A 87 -5.06 14.92 4.26
C SER A 87 -6.52 14.47 4.32
N GLY A 88 -7.13 14.18 3.16
CA GLY A 88 -8.51 13.70 3.03
C GLY A 88 -8.73 12.24 3.45
N SER A 89 -9.94 11.75 3.18
CA SER A 89 -10.36 10.36 3.42
C SER A 89 -9.63 9.37 2.49
N LYS A 90 -9.60 8.09 2.89
CA LYS A 90 -8.97 7.03 2.08
C LYS A 90 -9.63 6.90 0.70
N GLU A 91 -10.94 7.12 0.61
CA GLU A 91 -11.69 7.09 -0.64
C GLU A 91 -11.26 8.23 -1.57
N GLU A 92 -11.10 9.45 -1.07
CA GLU A 92 -10.68 10.60 -1.87
C GLU A 92 -9.28 10.41 -2.44
N VAL A 93 -8.33 9.98 -1.61
CA VAL A 93 -6.95 9.67 -2.03
C VAL A 93 -6.96 8.55 -3.08
N TRP A 94 -7.78 7.53 -2.89
CA TRP A 94 -7.92 6.44 -3.85
C TRP A 94 -8.49 6.90 -5.19
N GLN A 95 -9.47 7.81 -5.20
CA GLN A 95 -10.01 8.38 -6.43
C GLN A 95 -8.95 9.21 -7.18
N GLN A 96 -8.15 10.01 -6.47
CA GLN A 96 -7.03 10.75 -7.06
C GLN A 96 -6.02 9.79 -7.70
N LEU A 97 -5.65 8.72 -6.99
CA LEU A 97 -4.74 7.70 -7.51
C LEU A 97 -5.30 7.00 -8.76
N MET A 98 -6.60 6.68 -8.75
CA MET A 98 -7.28 6.09 -9.90
C MET A 98 -7.30 7.03 -11.10
N ALA A 99 -7.51 8.33 -10.88
CA ALA A 99 -7.45 9.33 -11.95
C ALA A 99 -6.06 9.40 -12.58
N ILE A 100 -4.99 9.39 -11.77
CA ILE A 100 -3.60 9.34 -12.25
C ILE A 100 -3.35 8.06 -13.04
N GLY A 101 -3.77 6.89 -12.52
CA GLY A 101 -3.62 5.62 -13.20
C GLY A 101 -4.36 5.55 -14.55
N ARG A 102 -5.51 6.23 -14.70
CA ARG A 102 -6.22 6.37 -15.98
C ARG A 102 -5.46 7.28 -16.95
N LEU A 103 -4.90 8.38 -16.46
CA LEU A 103 -4.10 9.31 -17.26
C LEU A 103 -2.82 8.66 -17.80
N MET A 104 -2.19 7.79 -16.99
CA MET A 104 -0.95 7.12 -17.34
C MET A 104 -1.13 5.87 -18.19
N ARG A 105 -2.34 5.29 -18.22
CA ARG A 105 -2.63 4.04 -18.93
C ARG A 105 -2.22 4.05 -20.42
N PRO A 106 -2.38 5.17 -21.17
CA PRO A 106 -1.89 5.27 -22.55
C PRO A 106 -0.36 5.37 -22.67
N ALA A 107 0.33 5.83 -21.63
CA ALA A 107 1.79 6.03 -21.62
C ALA A 107 2.55 4.75 -21.24
N VAL A 108 1.92 3.85 -20.49
CA VAL A 108 2.50 2.55 -20.13
C VAL A 108 2.37 1.59 -21.32
N LYS A 109 3.45 1.44 -22.08
CA LYS A 109 3.59 0.33 -23.03
C LYS A 109 3.76 -0.96 -22.24
N LEU A 110 2.66 -1.59 -21.85
CA LEU A 110 2.72 -2.99 -21.42
C LEU A 110 3.26 -3.81 -22.59
N PRO A 111 4.18 -4.77 -22.37
CA PRO A 111 4.49 -5.75 -23.40
C PRO A 111 3.16 -6.40 -23.79
N SER A 112 2.80 -6.27 -25.07
CA SER A 112 1.55 -6.77 -25.61
C SER A 112 1.43 -8.23 -25.21
N ALA A 113 0.55 -8.53 -24.25
CA ALA A 113 0.18 -9.90 -23.97
C ALA A 113 -0.34 -10.46 -25.30
N ALA A 114 0.33 -11.51 -25.79
CA ALA A 114 -0.02 -12.19 -27.01
C ALA A 114 -1.53 -12.46 -27.00
N ALA A 115 -2.20 -12.09 -28.08
CA ALA A 115 -3.63 -12.29 -28.26
C ALA A 115 -4.00 -13.75 -27.91
N PRO A 116 -5.16 -14.00 -27.27
CA PRO A 116 -5.66 -15.35 -27.13
C PRO A 116 -5.96 -15.87 -28.54
N THR A 117 -5.09 -16.73 -29.06
CA THR A 117 -5.38 -17.54 -30.24
C THR A 117 -6.58 -18.41 -29.91
N SER A 118 -7.74 -17.99 -30.41
CA SER A 118 -8.91 -18.81 -30.57
C SER A 118 -8.59 -19.94 -31.56
N SER A 119 -8.31 -21.14 -31.04
CA SER A 119 -8.37 -22.37 -31.83
C SER A 119 -9.21 -23.39 -31.09
N ALA A 120 -10.48 -23.47 -31.50
CA ALA A 120 -11.38 -24.55 -31.17
C ALA A 120 -11.02 -25.79 -32.00
N THR A 121 -10.72 -26.89 -31.32
CA THR A 121 -10.81 -28.32 -31.71
C THR A 121 -10.49 -29.08 -30.42
N GLY A 122 -11.38 -29.77 -29.72
CA GLY A 122 -12.12 -30.97 -30.12
C GLY A 122 -11.44 -32.21 -29.53
N GLY A 123 -12.11 -32.95 -28.64
CA GLY A 123 -11.81 -34.37 -28.36
C GLY A 123 -11.23 -34.76 -26.98
N ASP A 124 -12.12 -35.19 -26.08
CA ASP A 124 -12.07 -36.40 -25.23
C ASP A 124 -10.72 -37.15 -25.03
N LYS A 125 -10.23 -37.25 -23.77
CA LYS A 125 -10.12 -38.50 -22.97
C LYS A 125 -9.18 -38.42 -21.75
N SER A 126 -9.66 -39.09 -20.70
CA SER A 126 -8.98 -39.87 -19.63
C SER A 126 -8.19 -39.21 -18.50
N VAL A 127 -8.63 -39.61 -17.30
CA VAL A 127 -8.11 -39.50 -15.93
C VAL A 127 -6.84 -40.33 -15.70
N SER A 128 -6.07 -39.94 -14.66
CA SER A 128 -5.04 -40.63 -13.84
C SER A 128 -3.71 -39.86 -13.85
N GLU A 129 -2.89 -39.76 -12.80
CA GLU A 129 -2.85 -40.26 -11.42
C GLU A 129 -1.81 -39.38 -10.69
N ASP A 130 -1.91 -39.33 -9.36
CA ASP A 130 -0.87 -39.07 -8.36
C ASP A 130 0.43 -38.33 -8.74
N MET A 131 0.67 -37.18 -8.09
CA MET A 131 2.03 -36.71 -7.85
C MET A 131 2.20 -36.12 -6.43
N GLN A 132 2.54 -37.05 -5.57
CA GLN A 132 3.12 -36.97 -4.24
C GLN A 132 4.24 -35.91 -4.16
N TRP A 133 4.07 -34.91 -3.28
CA TRP A 133 5.13 -33.97 -2.90
C TRP A 133 5.96 -34.56 -1.77
N ILE A 134 7.24 -34.85 -2.03
CA ILE A 134 8.28 -35.00 -1.01
C ILE A 134 9.52 -34.23 -1.50
N ALA A 135 9.96 -33.27 -0.70
CA ALA A 135 11.29 -33.22 -0.09
C ALA A 135 11.37 -32.02 0.87
#